data_AF-A0A1D1YK76-F1
#
_entry.id   AF-A0A1D1YK76-F1
#
_cell.length_a   1.000
_cell.length_b   1.000
_cell.length_c   1.000
_cell.angle_alpha   90.00
_cell.angle_beta   90.00
_cell.angle_gamma   90.00
#
_symmetry.space_group_name_H-M   'P 1'
#
loop_
_entity.id
_entity.type
_entity.pdbx_description
1 polymer ?
#
loop_
_entity_poly.entity_id
_entity_poly.type
_entity_poly.pdbx_seq_one_letter_code
_entity_poly.pdbx_strand_id
1 'polypeptide(L)'
;GRLGLGRRAPAGMEAEAEILEPLELHYSDLLLLSSPSTGLSPPSPEELERLMCVSDRVMEALGPSGPGLLCVTGVPKAPAQRRVLLPLARKLALLGNSDRARILKVFPKERVLIFLCGGVCLDD
;
A
#
# COMPACT_ATOMS: atom_id res chain seq x y z
N GLY A 1 -38.33 19.06 42.27
CA GLY A 1 -38.45 20.10 41.24
C GLY A 1 -37.54 19.78 40.08
N ARG A 2 -38.12 19.73 38.87
CA ARG A 2 -37.55 20.00 37.53
C ARG A 2 -36.23 19.32 37.08
N LEU A 3 -36.42 18.28 36.28
CA LEU A 3 -35.93 18.06 34.89
C LEU A 3 -34.77 18.93 34.37
N GLY A 4 -33.78 18.29 33.76
CA GLY A 4 -32.68 18.95 33.02
C GLY A 4 -31.95 18.04 32.04
N LEU A 5 -32.65 17.66 30.95
CA LEU A 5 -32.17 17.52 29.57
C LEU A 5 -30.97 16.61 29.27
N GLY A 6 -31.30 15.49 28.61
CA GLY A 6 -30.34 14.61 27.96
C GLY A 6 -29.57 15.31 26.86
N ARG A 7 -28.25 15.09 26.85
CA ARG A 7 -27.44 15.28 25.66
C ARG A 7 -27.62 14.06 24.77
N ARG A 8 -28.56 14.18 23.83
CA ARG A 8 -28.66 13.34 22.64
C ARG A 8 -27.33 13.50 21.89
N ALA A 9 -26.51 12.45 21.86
CA ALA A 9 -25.39 12.39 20.94
C ALA A 9 -25.93 12.65 19.51
N PRO A 10 -25.28 13.51 18.70
CA PRO A 10 -25.69 13.67 17.32
C PRO A 10 -25.62 12.32 16.61
N ALA A 11 -26.68 12.07 15.85
CA ALA A 11 -26.94 10.87 15.08
C ALA A 11 -25.73 10.50 14.21
N GLY A 12 -25.56 9.19 14.01
CA GLY A 12 -24.50 8.59 13.23
C GLY A 12 -24.23 9.36 11.94
N MET A 13 -22.99 9.80 11.81
CA MET A 13 -22.40 10.03 10.50
C MET A 13 -22.29 8.64 9.88
N GLU A 14 -23.31 8.23 9.13
CA GLU A 14 -23.19 7.12 8.20
C GLU A 14 -22.10 7.55 7.23
N ALA A 15 -20.88 7.09 7.49
CA ALA A 15 -19.81 7.19 6.53
C ALA A 15 -20.25 6.33 5.35
N GLU A 16 -20.79 6.99 4.32
CA GLU A 16 -21.04 6.36 3.04
C GLU A 16 -19.68 5.80 2.60
N ALA A 17 -19.58 4.46 2.57
CA ALA A 17 -18.34 3.80 2.23
C ALA A 17 -18.10 3.97 0.74
N GLU A 18 -17.44 5.06 0.36
CA GLU A 18 -16.97 5.27 -1.00
C GLU A 18 -15.99 4.15 -1.37
N ILE A 19 -16.33 3.38 -2.39
CA ILE A 19 -15.46 2.32 -2.89
C ILE A 19 -14.36 2.99 -3.71
N LEU A 20 -13.16 3.09 -3.14
CA LEU A 20 -12.00 3.61 -3.83
C LEU A 20 -11.43 2.56 -4.79
N GLU A 21 -11.35 2.90 -6.07
CA GLU A 21 -10.65 2.09 -7.07
C GLU A 21 -9.15 2.43 -7.06
N PRO A 22 -8.26 1.50 -6.65
CA PRO A 22 -6.83 1.76 -6.64
C PRO A 22 -6.26 1.81 -8.05
N LEU A 23 -5.28 2.69 -8.27
CA LEU A 23 -4.47 2.64 -9.48
C LEU A 23 -3.75 1.29 -9.55
N GLU A 24 -3.98 0.55 -10.62
CA GLU A 24 -3.31 -0.73 -10.88
C GLU A 24 -2.01 -0.50 -11.67
N LEU A 25 -0.91 -1.07 -11.18
CA LEU A 25 0.42 -0.88 -11.73
C LEU A 25 1.18 -2.21 -11.75
N HIS A 26 1.86 -2.52 -12.86
CA HIS A 26 2.61 -3.76 -12.97
C HIS A 26 4.00 -3.64 -12.31
N TYR A 27 4.47 -4.73 -11.68
CA TYR A 27 5.73 -4.76 -10.96
C TYR A 27 6.95 -4.37 -11.82
N SER A 28 6.95 -4.67 -13.12
CA SER A 28 8.01 -4.23 -14.05
C SER A 28 8.14 -2.72 -14.10
N ASP A 29 7.01 -2.01 -14.14
CA ASP A 29 6.98 -0.56 -14.33
C ASP A 29 7.45 0.13 -13.04
N LEU A 30 7.06 -0.42 -11.88
CA LEU A 30 7.57 0.01 -10.58
C LEU A 30 9.09 -0.16 -10.49
N LEU A 31 9.61 -1.28 -11.00
CA LEU A 31 11.06 -1.52 -11.02
C LEU A 31 11.77 -0.50 -11.90
N LEU A 32 11.26 -0.24 -13.11
CA LEU A 32 11.82 0.74 -14.03
C LEU A 32 11.82 2.15 -13.44
N LEU A 33 10.75 2.55 -12.74
CA LEU A 33 10.67 3.84 -12.04
C LEU A 33 11.61 3.91 -10.82
N SER A 34 11.89 2.78 -10.16
CA SER A 34 12.72 2.73 -8.94
C SER A 34 14.22 2.64 -9.20
N SER A 35 14.63 2.26 -10.41
CA SER A 35 16.03 2.01 -10.74
C SER A 35 16.68 3.28 -11.28
N PRO A 36 17.74 3.82 -10.63
CA PRO A 36 18.62 4.79 -11.26
C PRO A 36 19.41 4.05 -12.35
N SER A 37 18.86 4.05 -13.58
CA SER A 37 19.56 3.79 -14.84
C SER A 37 20.75 2.82 -14.72
N THR A 38 20.48 1.53 -14.53
CA THR A 38 21.53 0.49 -14.58
C THR A 38 21.29 -0.44 -15.77
N GLY A 39 21.93 -0.12 -16.89
CA GLY A 39 22.47 -1.11 -17.84
C GLY A 39 21.58 -1.67 -18.96
N LEU A 40 20.30 -1.29 -19.05
CA LEU A 40 19.50 -1.63 -20.24
C LEU A 40 19.60 -0.49 -21.26
N SER A 41 19.53 -0.83 -22.56
CA SER A 41 19.46 0.13 -23.66
C SER A 41 18.52 1.29 -23.30
N PRO A 42 18.82 2.52 -23.78
CA PRO A 42 17.92 3.65 -23.57
C PRO A 42 16.50 3.23 -23.95
N PRO A 43 15.50 3.51 -23.10
CA PRO A 43 14.11 3.18 -23.42
C PRO A 43 13.78 3.81 -24.76
N SER A 44 13.00 3.09 -25.57
CA SER A 44 12.50 3.69 -26.81
C SER A 44 11.72 4.97 -26.46
N PRO A 45 11.61 5.95 -27.37
CA PRO A 45 10.86 7.16 -27.09
C PRO A 45 9.41 6.86 -26.65
N GLU A 46 8.80 5.81 -27.20
CA GLU A 46 7.47 5.33 -26.82
C GLU A 46 7.44 4.72 -25.40
N GLU A 47 8.48 3.99 -25.01
CA GLU A 47 8.60 3.41 -23.66
C GLU A 47 8.82 4.49 -22.60
N LEU A 48 9.61 5.52 -22.93
CA LEU A 48 9.83 6.68 -22.07
C LEU A 48 8.53 7.47 -21.85
N GLU A 49 7.77 7.75 -22.92
CA GLU A 49 6.48 8.42 -22.81
C GLU A 49 5.50 7.62 -21.93
N ARG A 50 5.48 6.30 -22.11
CA ARG A 50 4.71 5.38 -21.26
C ARG A 50 5.12 5.49 -19.79
N LEU A 51 6.42 5.45 -19.49
CA LEU A 51 6.93 5.51 -18.11
C LEU A 51 6.64 6.86 -17.46
N MET A 52 6.74 7.97 -18.20
CA MET A 52 6.35 9.29 -17.71
C MET A 52 4.87 9.33 -17.36
N CYS A 53 4.00 8.84 -18.24
CA CYS A 53 2.57 8.73 -17.97
C CYS A 53 2.27 7.88 -16.73
N VAL A 54 2.95 6.74 -16.55
CA VAL A 54 2.82 5.91 -15.34
C VAL A 54 3.28 6.66 -14.10
N SER A 55 4.41 7.39 -14.16
CA SER A 55 4.92 8.21 -13.06
C SER A 55 3.90 9.28 -12.63
N ASP A 56 3.29 9.97 -13.59
CA ASP A 56 2.29 11.00 -13.32
C ASP A 56 1.08 10.41 -12.61
N ARG A 57 0.57 9.27 -13.09
CA ARG A 57 -0.53 8.56 -12.42
C ARG A 57 -0.17 8.08 -11.02
N VAL A 58 1.06 7.62 -10.80
CA VAL A 58 1.54 7.24 -9.46
C VAL A 58 1.56 8.46 -8.54
N MET A 59 2.00 9.62 -9.03
CA MET A 59 1.98 10.87 -8.27
C MET A 59 0.56 11.38 -8.02
N GLU A 60 -0.37 11.21 -8.95
CA GLU A 60 -1.79 11.51 -8.72
C GLU A 60 -2.40 10.58 -7.66
N ALA A 61 -2.05 9.29 -7.66
CA ALA A 61 -2.58 8.31 -6.74
C ALA A 61 -1.99 8.43 -5.31
N LEU A 62 -0.68 8.66 -5.21
CA LEU A 62 0.06 8.74 -3.93
C LEU A 62 0.33 10.17 -3.44
N GLY A 63 0.00 11.17 -4.25
CA GLY A 63 0.18 12.58 -3.93
C GLY A 63 -0.75 13.07 -2.82
N PRO A 64 -0.59 14.33 -2.37
CA PRO A 64 -1.35 14.88 -1.24
C PRO A 64 -2.87 14.94 -1.47
N SER A 65 -3.29 14.98 -2.74
CA SER A 65 -4.69 14.94 -3.17
C SER A 65 -5.15 13.56 -3.64
N GLY A 66 -4.26 12.56 -3.64
CA GLY A 66 -4.55 11.22 -4.10
C GLY A 66 -5.18 10.34 -3.03
N PRO A 67 -5.83 9.22 -3.41
CA PRO A 67 -6.39 8.25 -2.47
C PRO A 67 -5.34 7.56 -1.59
N GLY A 68 -4.04 7.72 -1.89
CA GLY A 68 -2.94 7.11 -1.14
C GLY A 68 -2.81 5.61 -1.35
N LEU A 69 -3.50 5.05 -2.35
CA LEU A 69 -3.59 3.61 -2.58
C LEU A 69 -3.13 3.24 -4.00
N LEU A 70 -2.32 2.19 -4.08
CA LEU A 70 -1.82 1.60 -5.31
C LEU A 70 -1.97 0.07 -5.25
N CYS A 71 -2.46 -0.54 -6.32
CA CYS A 71 -2.46 -1.98 -6.50
C CYS A 71 -1.29 -2.39 -7.38
N VAL A 72 -0.37 -3.22 -6.86
CA VAL A 72 0.77 -3.72 -7.65
C VAL A 72 0.50 -5.15 -8.09
N THR A 73 0.51 -5.38 -9.41
CA THR A 73 0.34 -6.70 -10.03
C THR A 73 1.66 -7.29 -10.50
N GLY A 74 1.67 -8.60 -10.78
CA GLY A 74 2.86 -9.28 -11.30
C GLY A 74 4.02 -9.40 -10.31
N VAL A 75 3.77 -9.17 -9.02
CA VAL A 75 4.83 -9.29 -7.99
C VAL A 75 5.31 -10.75 -7.89
N PRO A 76 6.60 -11.02 -8.13
CA PRO A 76 7.13 -12.37 -8.10
C PRO A 76 6.98 -12.97 -6.70
N LYS A 77 6.62 -14.26 -6.63
CA LYS A 77 6.48 -15.04 -5.38
C LYS A 77 5.40 -14.57 -4.39
N ALA A 78 4.76 -13.41 -4.60
CA ALA A 78 3.70 -12.91 -3.73
C ALA A 78 2.53 -13.88 -3.53
N PRO A 79 2.01 -14.60 -4.55
CA PRO A 79 0.95 -15.58 -4.33
C PRO A 79 1.39 -16.76 -3.47
N ALA A 80 2.63 -17.22 -3.64
CA ALA A 80 3.19 -18.32 -2.83
C ALA A 80 3.39 -17.88 -1.38
N GLN A 81 3.94 -16.69 -1.16
CA GLN A 81 4.09 -16.10 0.17
C GLN A 81 2.75 -15.88 0.86
N ARG A 82 1.74 -15.38 0.14
CA ARG A 82 0.37 -15.23 0.66
C ARG A 82 -0.17 -16.56 1.20
N ARG A 83 0.02 -17.67 0.48
CA ARG A 83 -0.41 -19.01 0.92
C ARG A 83 0.27 -19.46 2.21
N VAL A 84 1.53 -19.08 2.43
CA VAL A 84 2.28 -19.42 3.64
C VAL A 84 1.98 -18.47 4.81
N LEU A 85 1.89 -17.17 4.54
CA LEU A 85 1.77 -16.12 5.56
C LEU A 85 0.34 -15.92 6.06
N LEU A 86 -0.68 -16.00 5.18
CA LEU A 86 -2.06 -15.75 5.59
C LEU A 86 -2.54 -16.68 6.72
N PRO A 87 -2.26 -18.01 6.69
CA PRO A 87 -2.63 -18.88 7.81
C PRO A 87 -1.94 -18.50 9.13
N LEU A 88 -0.76 -17.88 9.07
CA LEU A 88 0.02 -17.46 10.23
C LEU A 88 -0.33 -16.04 10.70
N ALA A 89 -1.10 -15.27 9.95
CA ALA A 89 -1.35 -13.85 10.20
C ALA A 89 -1.84 -13.56 11.62
N ARG A 90 -2.76 -14.38 12.14
CA ARG A 90 -3.26 -14.25 13.52
C ARG A 90 -2.16 -14.44 14.57
N LYS A 91 -1.29 -15.44 14.37
CA LYS A 91 -0.17 -15.69 15.29
C LYS A 91 0.87 -14.59 15.20
N LEU A 92 1.17 -14.13 13.98
CA LEU A 92 2.09 -13.02 13.74
C LEU A 92 1.58 -11.73 14.39
N ALA A 93 0.27 -11.44 14.34
CA ALA A 93 -0.31 -10.24 14.94
C ALA A 93 -0.18 -10.19 16.47
N LEU A 94 -0.04 -11.33 17.15
CA LEU A 94 0.15 -11.43 18.60
C LEU A 94 1.61 -11.25 19.04
N LEU A 95 2.56 -11.29 18.10
CA LEU A 95 3.97 -11.17 18.41
C LEU A 95 4.39 -9.70 18.52
N GLY A 96 5.41 -9.44 19.36
CA GLY A 96 6.04 -8.13 19.46
C GLY A 96 6.68 -7.68 18.14
N ASN A 97 6.88 -6.37 17.99
CA ASN A 97 7.39 -5.75 16.76
C ASN A 97 8.73 -6.38 16.31
N SER A 98 9.64 -6.62 17.25
CA SER A 98 10.96 -7.21 17.01
C SER A 98 10.89 -8.65 16.49
N ASP A 99 10.00 -9.47 17.07
CA ASP A 99 9.86 -10.88 16.67
C ASP A 99 9.14 -11.02 15.33
N ARG A 100 8.11 -10.21 15.09
CA ARG A 100 7.48 -10.08 13.76
C ARG A 100 8.50 -9.70 12.71
N ALA A 101 9.33 -8.69 12.97
CA ALA A 101 10.36 -8.25 12.04
C ALA A 101 11.40 -9.34 11.75
N ARG A 102 11.81 -10.11 12.76
CA ARG A 102 12.73 -11.25 12.59
C ARG A 102 12.11 -12.34 11.72
N ILE A 103 10.87 -12.73 11.98
CA ILE A 103 10.18 -13.76 11.20
C ILE A 103 9.97 -13.28 9.76
N LEU A 104 9.51 -12.05 9.56
CA LEU A 104 9.31 -11.45 8.25
C LEU A 104 10.63 -11.24 7.47
N LYS A 105 11.78 -11.18 8.15
CA LYS A 105 13.10 -11.19 7.50
C LYS A 105 13.51 -12.58 6.97
N VAL A 106 13.03 -13.66 7.59
CA VAL A 106 13.31 -15.05 7.14
C VAL A 106 12.52 -15.38 5.87
N PHE A 107 11.36 -14.75 5.69
CA PHE A 107 10.70 -14.77 4.39
C PHE A 107 11.50 -13.92 3.41
N PRO A 108 11.84 -14.45 2.22
CA PRO A 108 12.63 -13.71 1.25
C PRO A 108 11.96 -12.36 0.99
N LYS A 109 12.69 -11.28 1.25
CA LYS A 109 12.26 -9.88 1.06
C LYS A 109 12.12 -9.49 -0.42
N GLU A 110 11.66 -10.40 -1.26
CA GLU A 110 11.14 -10.07 -2.58
C GLU A 110 9.76 -9.44 -2.39
N ARG A 111 9.79 -8.21 -1.85
CA ARG A 111 8.79 -7.15 -1.87
C ARG A 111 7.34 -7.63 -1.67
N VAL A 112 7.01 -7.94 -0.42
CA VAL A 112 5.63 -8.12 0.05
C VAL A 112 4.90 -6.78 0.05
N LEU A 113 3.72 -6.81 -0.57
CA LEU A 113 2.67 -5.79 -0.71
C LEU A 113 2.65 -4.70 0.39
N ILE A 114 2.87 -3.45 -0.03
CA ILE A 114 2.62 -2.26 0.77
C ILE A 114 1.11 -1.97 0.74
N PHE A 115 0.44 -2.14 1.88
CA PHE A 115 -0.84 -1.48 2.15
C PHE A 115 -0.48 -0.14 2.81
N LEU A 116 -0.47 0.95 2.05
CA LEU A 116 -0.50 2.29 2.65
C LEU A 116 -1.98 2.61 2.91
N CYS A 117 -2.50 2.09 4.01
CA CYS A 117 -3.62 2.71 4.69
C CYS A 117 -3.03 3.44 5.90
N GLY A 118 -3.30 4.73 6.00
CA GLY A 118 -2.55 5.73 6.77
C GLY A 118 -2.15 5.33 8.19
N GLY A 119 -0.93 5.73 8.56
CA GLY A 119 -0.39 5.58 9.91
C GLY A 119 1.13 5.40 9.96
N VAL A 120 1.90 6.24 9.25
CA VAL A 120 3.30 6.47 9.65
C VAL A 120 3.24 7.47 10.81
N CYS A 121 3.03 6.97 12.03
CA CYS A 121 3.55 7.69 13.18
C CYS A 121 5.03 7.35 13.23
N LEU A 122 5.85 8.22 12.62
CA LEU A 122 7.21 8.42 13.10
C LEU A 122 7.03 9.18 14.43
N ASP A 123 7.07 8.45 15.54
CA ASP A 123 7.38 9.08 16.82
C ASP A 123 8.90 9.30 16.88
N ASP A 124 9.25 10.49 17.36
CA ASP A 124 10.55 11.18 17.42
C ASP A 124 11.75 10.30 17.87
#